data_AF-A0A5J4T6Q3-F1
#
_entry.id   AF-A0A5J4T6Q3-F1
#
_cell.length_a   1.000
_cell.length_b   1.000
_cell.length_c   1.000
_cell.angle_alpha   90.00
_cell.angle_beta   90.00
_cell.angle_gamma   90.00
#
_symmetry.space_group_name_H-M   'P 1'
#
loop_
_entity.id
_entity.type
_entity.pdbx_description
1 polymer ?
#
loop_
_entity_poly.entity_id
_entity_poly.type
_entity_poly.pdbx_seq_one_letter_code
_entity_poly.pdbx_strand_id
1 'polypeptide(L)'
;MLPVDASSERRAPLEIRSRDNINMYKQYLRTVIGSMQERTNTDTHEKIVSIFSVKLFVFRYPLAGAAIPSLRQHIKRREIYYVDCKVNLCFWTAYSFITMPNTKDKRWKDCSRIAKAKRIFSRVNGVEFRDNYQGFDFVEDIDNFIKKEQINVHMYTYESDPPHYELTQNYTVNGSDKQFNILFVNDGINAHIMYISDVEALTGFRYCNICHKQAFRIGDKNLQQSMRNHMKKCQKNDGKIIKKVILEKFGKPFVPHILSNKTY
;
A
#
# COMPACT_ATOMS: atom_id res chain seq x y z
N MET A 1 19.99 27.26 9.93
CA MET A 1 18.82 26.35 9.92
C MET A 1 19.10 25.23 10.91
N LEU A 2 18.16 24.93 11.80
CA LEU A 2 18.29 23.80 12.73
C LEU A 2 18.20 22.48 11.95
N PRO A 3 18.86 21.40 12.40
CA PRO A 3 18.83 20.14 11.68
C PRO A 3 17.40 19.60 11.65
N VAL A 4 16.91 19.28 10.46
CA VAL A 4 15.67 18.53 10.27
C VAL A 4 15.91 17.12 10.79
N ASP A 5 15.32 16.82 11.94
CA ASP A 5 15.37 15.50 12.56
C ASP A 5 14.67 14.51 11.62
N ALA A 6 15.39 13.50 11.12
CA ALA A 6 14.89 12.46 10.22
C ALA A 6 13.69 11.67 10.80
N SER A 7 13.37 11.88 12.09
CA SER A 7 12.15 11.40 12.72
C SER A 7 10.86 12.13 12.28
N SER A 8 10.95 13.27 11.59
CA SER A 8 9.80 14.10 11.19
C SER A 8 9.03 13.59 9.98
N GLU A 9 9.64 12.78 9.10
CA GLU A 9 8.94 12.16 7.97
C GLU A 9 7.92 11.09 8.42
N ARG A 10 7.97 10.64 9.69
CA ARG A 10 7.11 9.57 10.22
C ARG A 10 5.95 10.02 11.11
N ARG A 11 5.67 11.33 11.22
CA ARG A 11 4.72 11.86 12.23
C ARG A 11 3.50 12.60 11.66
N ALA A 12 3.07 12.30 10.43
CA ALA A 12 1.75 12.73 10.00
C ALA A 12 0.69 11.83 10.67
N PRO A 13 -0.29 12.37 11.41
CA PRO A 13 -1.37 11.54 11.94
C PRO A 13 -2.22 11.05 10.74
N LEU A 14 -2.26 9.74 10.47
CA LEU A 14 -3.14 9.23 9.42
C LEU A 14 -4.62 9.20 9.83
N GLU A 15 -4.93 9.45 11.11
CA GLU A 15 -6.31 9.69 11.55
C GLU A 15 -6.54 11.16 11.90
N ILE A 16 -7.48 11.77 11.19
CA ILE A 16 -7.96 13.12 11.46
C ILE A 16 -9.08 13.01 12.49
N ARG A 17 -8.70 13.02 13.77
CA ARG A 17 -9.64 13.02 14.90
C ARG A 17 -10.07 14.42 15.32
N SER A 18 -9.34 15.45 14.90
CA SER A 18 -9.56 16.84 15.30
C SER A 18 -9.19 17.84 14.20
N ARG A 19 -9.58 19.12 14.38
CA ARG A 19 -9.17 20.23 13.50
C ARG A 19 -7.64 20.43 13.51
N ASP A 20 -7.01 20.16 14.65
CA ASP A 20 -5.55 20.28 14.81
C ASP A 20 -4.81 19.21 14.02
N ASN A 21 -5.36 17.99 13.94
CA ASN A 21 -4.82 16.93 13.08
C ASN A 21 -4.85 17.35 11.60
N ILE A 22 -5.90 18.03 11.13
CA ILE A 22 -5.97 18.57 9.76
C ILE A 22 -4.85 19.58 9.52
N ASN A 23 -4.64 20.49 10.48
CA ASN A 23 -3.63 21.54 10.35
C ASN A 23 -2.22 20.96 10.36
N MET A 24 -1.96 19.99 11.24
CA MET A 24 -0.70 19.25 11.30
C MET A 24 -0.44 18.47 10.02
N TYR A 25 -1.45 17.82 9.44
CA TYR A 25 -1.33 17.11 8.17
C TYR A 25 -1.06 18.06 6.99
N LYS A 26 -1.74 19.22 6.95
CA LYS A 26 -1.47 20.27 5.94
C LYS A 26 -0.03 20.79 6.04
N GLN A 27 0.47 21.00 7.26
CA GLN A 27 1.86 21.43 7.48
C GLN A 27 2.83 20.34 7.04
N TYR A 28 2.60 19.09 7.42
CA TYR A 28 3.40 17.95 6.99
C TYR A 28 3.50 17.86 5.45
N LEU A 29 2.37 17.95 4.74
CA LEU A 29 2.38 17.92 3.27
C LEU A 29 3.20 19.07 2.67
N ARG A 30 3.10 20.28 3.23
CA ARG A 30 3.92 21.42 2.80
C ARG A 30 5.40 21.17 3.05
N THR A 31 5.75 20.59 4.19
CA THR A 31 7.14 20.25 4.54
C THR A 31 7.70 19.17 3.63
N VAL A 32 6.95 18.10 3.34
CA VAL A 32 7.38 17.03 2.43
C VAL A 32 7.51 17.54 0.99
N ILE A 33 6.53 18.31 0.50
CA ILE A 33 6.64 18.95 -0.82
C ILE A 33 7.85 19.89 -0.84
N GLY A 34 8.03 20.69 0.21
CA GLY A 34 9.15 21.60 0.36
C GLY A 34 10.50 20.89 0.35
N SER A 35 10.66 19.79 1.10
CA SER A 35 11.91 19.02 1.14
C SER A 35 12.17 18.29 -0.18
N MET A 36 11.13 17.76 -0.83
CA MET A 36 11.24 17.19 -2.17
C MET A 36 11.59 18.23 -3.24
N GLN A 37 11.36 19.52 -2.97
CA GLN A 37 11.65 20.64 -3.86
C GLN A 37 12.86 21.47 -3.40
N GLU A 38 13.49 21.14 -2.26
CA GLU A 38 14.62 21.87 -1.69
C GLU A 38 15.87 21.59 -2.52
N ARG A 39 16.38 22.62 -3.19
CA ARG A 39 17.54 22.49 -4.09
C ARG A 39 18.83 22.39 -3.31
N THR A 40 19.64 21.40 -3.65
CA THR A 40 21.07 21.38 -3.31
C THR A 40 21.88 21.85 -4.53
N ASN A 41 23.09 22.37 -4.31
CA ASN A 41 23.96 22.90 -5.39
C ASN A 41 24.40 21.82 -6.42
N THR A 42 23.95 20.57 -6.26
CA THR A 42 24.20 19.43 -7.16
C THR A 42 23.07 19.15 -8.16
N ASP A 43 21.93 19.86 -8.10
CA ASP A 43 20.69 19.47 -8.79
C ASP A 43 20.47 20.15 -10.17
N THR A 44 21.53 20.32 -10.97
CA THR A 44 21.45 20.94 -12.32
C THR A 44 20.76 20.08 -13.38
N HIS A 45 20.26 18.89 -13.01
CA HIS A 45 19.65 17.91 -13.92
C HIS A 45 18.17 17.58 -13.63
N GLU A 46 17.51 18.29 -12.71
CA GLU A 46 16.12 18.01 -12.34
C GLU A 46 15.10 18.89 -13.09
N LYS A 47 14.00 18.28 -13.56
CA LYS A 47 12.87 18.99 -14.17
C LYS A 47 12.05 19.68 -13.08
N ILE A 48 11.73 20.95 -13.29
CA ILE A 48 10.87 21.72 -12.40
C ILE A 48 9.43 21.22 -12.54
N VAL A 49 8.85 20.72 -11.44
CA VAL A 49 7.45 20.30 -11.36
C VAL A 49 6.74 21.20 -10.35
N SER A 50 5.70 21.90 -10.81
CA SER A 50 4.86 22.77 -9.97
C SER A 50 3.59 22.03 -9.58
N ILE A 51 3.32 21.94 -8.27
CA ILE A 51 2.06 21.39 -7.73
C ILE A 51 1.13 22.58 -7.47
N PHE A 52 0.09 22.72 -8.30
CA PHE A 52 -0.85 23.85 -8.20
C PHE A 52 -2.02 23.59 -7.24
N SER A 53 -2.44 22.34 -7.09
CA SER A 53 -3.51 21.97 -6.16
C SER A 53 -3.37 20.51 -5.70
N VAL A 54 -3.80 20.26 -4.47
CA VAL A 54 -3.89 18.93 -3.89
C VAL A 54 -5.27 18.82 -3.25
N LYS A 55 -6.06 17.82 -3.66
CA LYS A 55 -7.36 17.51 -3.08
C LYS A 55 -7.21 16.29 -2.16
N LEU A 56 -7.66 16.43 -0.92
CA LEU A 56 -7.67 15.37 0.07
C LEU A 56 -9.11 15.05 0.44
N PHE A 57 -9.42 13.75 0.52
CA PHE A 57 -10.69 13.28 1.04
C PHE A 57 -10.46 12.64 2.41
N VAL A 58 -11.27 13.03 3.38
CA VAL A 58 -11.22 12.55 4.75
C VAL A 58 -12.57 11.96 5.08
N PHE A 59 -12.57 10.74 5.59
CA PHE A 59 -13.80 10.00 5.84
C PHE A 59 -13.74 9.32 7.21
N ARG A 60 -14.91 9.17 7.84
CA ARG A 60 -15.09 8.50 9.14
C ARG A 60 -15.86 7.21 8.89
N TYR A 61 -15.35 6.06 9.33
CA TYR A 61 -15.91 4.76 8.92
C TYR A 61 -16.32 3.85 10.08
N PRO A 62 -17.55 3.31 10.06
CA PRO A 62 -17.85 2.03 10.70
C PRO A 62 -17.34 0.88 9.81
N LEU A 63 -16.75 -0.17 10.40
CA LEU A 63 -16.31 -1.35 9.65
C LEU A 63 -17.46 -2.38 9.66
N ALA A 64 -18.03 -2.70 8.50
CA ALA A 64 -18.99 -3.80 8.35
C ALA A 64 -18.83 -4.54 7.00
N GLY A 65 -18.98 -5.86 7.03
CA GLY A 65 -18.34 -6.83 6.13
C GLY A 65 -19.15 -7.36 4.94
N ALA A 66 -19.83 -6.51 4.17
CA ALA A 66 -20.43 -6.96 2.90
C ALA A 66 -19.42 -6.95 1.75
N ALA A 67 -19.35 -8.05 0.97
CA ALA A 67 -18.45 -8.15 -0.18
C ALA A 67 -18.96 -7.34 -1.39
N ILE A 68 -18.11 -6.50 -1.96
CA ILE A 68 -18.41 -5.72 -3.19
C ILE A 68 -18.72 -6.68 -4.36
N PRO A 69 -19.81 -6.46 -5.12
CA PRO A 69 -20.22 -7.34 -6.22
C PRO A 69 -19.11 -7.65 -7.25
N SER A 70 -18.29 -6.66 -7.60
CA SER A 70 -17.20 -6.81 -8.56
C SER A 70 -16.06 -7.72 -8.07
N LEU A 71 -15.91 -7.87 -6.75
CA LEU A 71 -14.91 -8.76 -6.14
C LEU A 71 -15.39 -10.22 -6.03
N ARG A 72 -16.68 -10.51 -6.29
CA ARG A 72 -17.24 -11.87 -6.18
C ARG A 72 -16.51 -12.90 -7.02
N GLN A 73 -16.04 -12.53 -8.22
CA GLN A 73 -15.32 -13.46 -9.08
C GLN A 73 -13.97 -13.87 -8.48
N HIS A 74 -13.24 -12.91 -7.92
CA HIS A 74 -11.94 -13.13 -7.27
C HIS A 74 -12.09 -13.98 -5.99
N ILE A 75 -13.20 -13.81 -5.26
CA ILE A 75 -13.56 -14.67 -4.12
C ILE A 75 -13.80 -16.12 -4.58
N LYS A 76 -14.54 -16.33 -5.67
CA LYS A 76 -14.79 -17.66 -6.24
C LYS A 76 -13.50 -18.34 -6.71
N ARG A 77 -12.58 -17.57 -7.32
CA ARG A 77 -11.27 -18.04 -7.77
C ARG A 77 -10.26 -18.26 -6.63
N ARG A 78 -10.63 -17.91 -5.39
CA ARG A 78 -9.78 -18.03 -4.20
C ARG A 78 -8.53 -17.14 -4.24
N GLU A 79 -8.60 -16.02 -4.95
CA GLU A 79 -7.54 -15.00 -5.06
C GLU A 79 -7.59 -14.00 -3.90
N ILE A 80 -8.78 -13.81 -3.34
CA ILE A 80 -9.03 -13.01 -2.14
C ILE A 80 -9.93 -13.78 -1.18
N TYR A 81 -9.72 -13.53 0.12
CA TYR A 81 -10.49 -14.11 1.20
C TYR A 81 -10.94 -13.04 2.19
N TYR A 82 -12.16 -13.19 2.67
CA TYR A 82 -12.73 -12.36 3.72
C TYR A 82 -13.51 -13.24 4.71
N VAL A 83 -13.78 -12.66 5.87
CA VAL A 83 -14.61 -13.25 6.92
C VAL A 83 -15.63 -12.20 7.30
N ASP A 84 -16.91 -12.52 7.14
CA ASP A 84 -17.97 -11.65 7.60
C ASP A 84 -18.00 -11.66 9.14
N CYS A 85 -17.96 -10.47 9.73
CA CYS A 85 -17.90 -10.27 11.17
C CYS A 85 -18.66 -9.01 11.54
N LYS A 86 -19.47 -9.10 12.60
CA LYS A 86 -20.26 -7.97 13.13
C LYS A 86 -19.41 -6.92 13.85
N VAL A 87 -18.16 -7.25 14.16
CA VAL A 87 -17.20 -6.36 14.82
C VAL A 87 -16.04 -6.07 13.89
N ASN A 88 -15.31 -5.00 14.20
CA ASN A 88 -14.26 -4.38 13.39
C ASN A 88 -12.94 -5.20 13.35
N LEU A 89 -13.02 -6.50 13.06
CA LEU A 89 -11.92 -7.47 13.20
C LEU A 89 -11.26 -7.84 11.86
N CYS A 90 -11.60 -7.17 10.76
CA CYS A 90 -11.21 -7.55 9.39
C CYS A 90 -9.70 -7.70 9.18
N PHE A 91 -8.87 -6.83 9.76
CA PHE A 91 -7.41 -6.95 9.69
C PHE A 91 -6.92 -8.27 10.31
N TRP A 92 -7.39 -8.57 11.52
CA TRP A 92 -6.97 -9.77 12.26
C TRP A 92 -7.52 -11.05 11.65
N THR A 93 -8.73 -11.02 11.08
CA THR A 93 -9.29 -12.16 10.34
C THR A 93 -8.56 -12.38 9.02
N ALA A 94 -8.16 -11.31 8.32
CA ALA A 94 -7.28 -11.39 7.14
C ALA A 94 -5.92 -12.02 7.50
N TYR A 95 -5.28 -11.57 8.59
CA TYR A 95 -4.02 -12.14 9.05
C TYR A 95 -4.15 -13.61 9.52
N SER A 96 -5.34 -13.99 9.98
CA SER A 96 -5.66 -15.37 10.32
C SER A 96 -5.51 -16.33 9.12
N PHE A 97 -5.53 -15.86 7.87
CA PHE A 97 -5.26 -16.73 6.70
C PHE A 97 -3.78 -17.09 6.56
N ILE A 98 -2.87 -16.33 7.17
CA ILE A 98 -1.44 -16.67 7.21
C ILE A 98 -1.16 -17.65 8.34
N THR A 99 -1.69 -17.37 9.53
CA THR A 99 -1.43 -18.21 10.72
C THR A 99 -2.27 -19.50 10.75
N MET A 100 -3.35 -19.54 9.97
CA MET A 100 -4.23 -20.68 9.81
C MET A 100 -4.64 -20.79 8.33
N PRO A 101 -3.71 -21.24 7.45
CA PRO A 101 -3.93 -21.29 6.02
C PRO A 101 -5.01 -22.30 5.65
N ASN A 102 -5.73 -22.00 4.57
CA ASN A 102 -6.60 -22.99 3.93
C ASN A 102 -5.74 -23.97 3.14
N THR A 103 -6.20 -25.22 3.05
CA THR A 103 -5.66 -26.19 2.10
C THR A 103 -6.61 -26.32 0.91
N LYS A 104 -6.23 -27.08 -0.12
CA LYS A 104 -7.08 -27.34 -1.29
C LYS A 104 -8.45 -27.90 -0.87
N ASP A 105 -8.43 -28.77 0.13
CA ASP A 105 -9.58 -29.58 0.57
C ASP A 105 -10.27 -29.05 1.83
N LYS A 106 -9.64 -28.14 2.57
CA LYS A 106 -10.16 -27.65 3.84
C LYS A 106 -10.11 -26.12 3.94
N ARG A 107 -11.30 -25.53 4.01
CA ARG A 107 -11.52 -24.15 4.45
C ARG A 107 -11.97 -24.14 5.91
N TRP A 108 -11.33 -23.32 6.73
CA TRP A 108 -11.74 -23.12 8.12
C TRP A 108 -13.06 -22.36 8.19
N LYS A 109 -13.92 -22.73 9.15
CA LYS A 109 -15.16 -22.01 9.43
C LYS A 109 -14.86 -20.58 9.91
N ASP A 110 -15.73 -19.65 9.56
CA ASP A 110 -15.57 -18.23 9.91
C ASP A 110 -15.52 -18.01 11.42
N CYS A 111 -16.33 -18.73 12.21
CA CYS A 111 -16.27 -18.68 13.67
C CYS A 111 -14.89 -19.08 14.23
N SER A 112 -14.24 -20.09 13.63
CA SER A 112 -12.88 -20.50 14.01
C SER A 112 -11.85 -19.43 13.65
N ARG A 113 -12.02 -18.75 12.51
CA ARG A 113 -11.17 -17.62 12.11
C ARG A 113 -11.35 -16.42 13.03
N ILE A 114 -12.57 -16.08 13.41
CA ILE A 114 -12.88 -15.00 14.36
C ILE A 114 -12.25 -15.31 15.72
N ALA A 115 -12.39 -16.53 16.23
CA ALA A 115 -11.77 -16.94 17.49
C ALA A 115 -10.22 -16.85 17.42
N LYS A 116 -9.63 -17.28 16.30
CA LYS A 116 -8.18 -17.15 16.06
C LYS A 116 -7.75 -15.69 16.00
N ALA A 117 -8.50 -14.84 15.30
CA ALA A 117 -8.24 -13.41 15.17
C ALA A 117 -8.28 -12.70 16.53
N LYS A 118 -9.29 -12.96 17.37
CA LYS A 118 -9.35 -12.43 18.75
C LYS A 118 -8.12 -12.85 19.58
N ARG A 119 -7.68 -14.11 19.46
CA ARG A 119 -6.45 -14.59 20.15
C ARG A 119 -5.18 -13.90 19.65
N ILE A 120 -5.06 -13.68 18.33
CA ILE A 120 -3.91 -12.96 17.76
C ILE A 120 -3.89 -11.53 18.25
N PHE A 121 -5.03 -10.82 18.19
CA PHE A 121 -5.17 -9.47 18.74
C PHE A 121 -4.65 -9.42 20.18
N SER A 122 -5.13 -10.32 21.05
CA SER A 122 -4.72 -10.30 22.46
C SER A 122 -3.22 -10.56 22.64
N ARG A 123 -2.64 -11.47 21.85
CA ARG A 123 -1.21 -11.76 21.88
C ARG A 123 -0.37 -10.55 21.42
N VAL A 124 -0.76 -9.90 20.33
CA VAL A 124 0.00 -8.79 19.75
C VAL A 124 -0.11 -7.53 20.59
N ASN A 125 -1.29 -7.23 21.12
CA ASN A 125 -1.56 -6.00 21.86
C ASN A 125 -1.42 -6.16 23.38
N GLY A 126 -1.33 -7.39 23.89
CA GLY A 126 -1.20 -7.66 25.32
C GLY A 126 -2.46 -7.36 26.13
N VAL A 127 -3.61 -7.20 25.47
CA VAL A 127 -4.90 -6.85 26.11
C VAL A 127 -5.99 -7.77 25.59
N GLU A 128 -6.98 -8.08 26.43
CA GLU A 128 -8.12 -8.90 25.98
C GLU A 128 -8.99 -8.17 24.95
N PHE A 129 -9.49 -8.92 23.97
CA PHE A 129 -10.40 -8.39 22.96
C PHE A 129 -11.75 -8.01 23.59
N ARG A 130 -12.25 -6.82 23.25
CA ARG A 130 -13.58 -6.33 23.62
C ARG A 130 -14.39 -6.05 22.37
N ASP A 131 -15.70 -6.33 22.40
CA ASP A 131 -16.55 -6.20 21.22
C ASP A 131 -16.76 -4.75 20.75
N ASN A 132 -16.41 -3.75 21.57
CA ASN A 132 -16.36 -2.33 21.19
C ASN A 132 -15.05 -1.91 20.51
N TYR A 133 -14.22 -2.87 20.09
CA TYR A 133 -12.99 -2.60 19.34
C TYR A 133 -13.29 -1.76 18.10
N GLN A 134 -12.59 -0.64 17.95
CA GLN A 134 -12.83 0.32 16.88
C GLN A 134 -12.26 -0.13 15.53
N GLY A 135 -11.36 -1.11 15.52
CA GLY A 135 -10.67 -1.56 14.32
C GLY A 135 -9.17 -1.40 14.44
N PHE A 136 -8.47 -1.93 13.44
CA PHE A 136 -7.01 -1.81 13.36
C PHE A 136 -6.62 -0.42 12.88
N ASP A 137 -5.81 0.26 13.68
CA ASP A 137 -5.29 1.59 13.35
C ASP A 137 -3.91 1.44 12.69
N PHE A 138 -3.84 1.68 11.38
CA PHE A 138 -2.57 1.58 10.65
C PHE A 138 -1.53 2.62 11.08
N VAL A 139 -1.89 3.66 11.83
CA VAL A 139 -0.94 4.64 12.37
C VAL A 139 -0.30 4.13 13.65
N GLU A 140 -1.16 3.72 14.57
CA GLU A 140 -0.76 3.40 15.94
C GLU A 140 -0.31 1.94 16.06
N ASP A 141 -0.95 1.02 15.33
CA ASP A 141 -0.79 -0.43 15.55
C ASP A 141 0.23 -1.08 14.61
N ILE A 142 0.42 -0.57 13.38
CA ILE A 142 1.15 -1.30 12.33
C ILE A 142 2.60 -1.59 12.69
N ASP A 143 3.30 -0.63 13.28
CA ASP A 143 4.72 -0.76 13.62
C ASP A 143 4.93 -1.81 14.70
N ASN A 144 4.03 -1.87 15.70
CA ASN A 144 4.04 -2.90 16.73
C ASN A 144 3.74 -4.28 16.11
N PHE A 145 2.76 -4.33 15.21
CA PHE A 145 2.36 -5.57 14.53
C PHE A 145 3.50 -6.16 13.68
N ILE A 146 4.08 -5.39 12.74
CA ILE A 146 5.12 -5.90 11.82
C ILE A 146 6.38 -6.34 12.57
N LYS A 147 6.73 -5.65 13.67
CA LYS A 147 7.87 -6.01 14.53
C LYS A 147 7.60 -7.30 15.32
N LYS A 148 6.42 -7.45 15.92
CA LYS A 148 6.10 -8.64 16.72
C LYS A 148 5.91 -9.89 15.86
N GLU A 149 5.23 -9.76 14.73
CA GLU A 149 4.96 -10.89 13.85
C GLU A 149 6.10 -11.16 12.85
N GLN A 150 7.09 -10.26 12.76
CA GLN A 150 8.19 -10.32 11.80
C GLN A 150 7.64 -10.59 10.39
N ILE A 151 6.80 -9.67 9.91
CA ILE A 151 6.11 -9.78 8.62
C ILE A 151 5.94 -8.42 7.96
N ASN A 152 6.11 -8.37 6.63
CA ASN A 152 5.84 -7.17 5.83
C ASN A 152 4.36 -7.13 5.43
N VAL A 153 3.73 -5.96 5.46
CA VAL A 153 2.34 -5.76 5.03
C VAL A 153 2.31 -4.92 3.76
N HIS A 154 1.67 -5.46 2.72
CA HIS A 154 1.49 -4.81 1.42
C HIS A 154 0.01 -4.51 1.23
N MET A 155 -0.35 -3.22 1.17
CA MET A 155 -1.72 -2.78 1.05
C MET A 155 -2.06 -2.40 -0.39
N TYR A 156 -3.07 -3.08 -0.91
CA TYR A 156 -3.65 -2.82 -2.22
C TYR A 156 -4.99 -2.14 -2.08
N THR A 157 -5.32 -1.23 -3.00
CA THR A 157 -6.67 -0.67 -3.15
C THR A 157 -7.33 -1.21 -4.41
N TYR A 158 -8.66 -1.12 -4.45
CA TYR A 158 -9.47 -1.52 -5.60
C TYR A 158 -10.36 -0.37 -6.04
N GLU A 159 -10.34 -0.08 -7.34
CA GLU A 159 -11.30 0.82 -7.99
C GLU A 159 -12.08 0.03 -9.03
N SER A 160 -13.38 0.32 -9.16
CA SER A 160 -14.31 -0.52 -9.93
C SER A 160 -14.49 -0.13 -11.39
N ASP A 161 -14.09 1.08 -11.80
CA ASP A 161 -14.39 1.59 -13.14
C ASP A 161 -13.23 2.42 -13.76
N PRO A 162 -12.37 1.80 -14.58
CA PRO A 162 -12.28 0.35 -14.83
C PRO A 162 -11.72 -0.42 -13.62
N PRO A 163 -12.01 -1.73 -13.49
CA PRO A 163 -11.46 -2.57 -12.43
C PRO A 163 -9.93 -2.52 -12.43
N HIS A 164 -9.36 -1.94 -11.38
CA HIS A 164 -7.90 -1.94 -11.21
C HIS A 164 -7.50 -2.06 -9.75
N TYR A 165 -6.33 -2.67 -9.56
CA TYR A 165 -5.71 -2.88 -8.27
C TYR A 165 -4.40 -2.13 -8.22
N GLU A 166 -4.21 -1.31 -7.19
CA GLU A 166 -2.99 -0.53 -7.00
C GLU A 166 -2.34 -0.85 -5.66
N LEU A 167 -1.02 -1.07 -5.67
CA LEU A 167 -0.25 -1.17 -4.43
C LEU A 167 0.01 0.24 -3.89
N THR A 168 -0.66 0.62 -2.81
CA THR A 168 -0.61 2.00 -2.29
C THR A 168 0.38 2.16 -1.15
N GLN A 169 0.54 1.15 -0.29
CA GLN A 169 1.39 1.24 0.90
C GLN A 169 2.15 -0.05 1.17
N ASN A 170 3.37 0.10 1.70
CA ASN A 170 4.26 -1.00 2.09
C ASN A 170 4.81 -0.73 3.48
N TYR A 171 4.47 -1.61 4.43
CA TYR A 171 5.01 -1.61 5.78
C TYR A 171 6.02 -2.74 5.88
N THR A 172 7.29 -2.41 6.14
CA THR A 172 8.38 -3.38 6.06
C THR A 172 9.15 -3.47 7.37
N VAL A 173 9.62 -4.67 7.68
CA VAL A 173 10.51 -4.95 8.81
C VAL A 173 11.77 -5.62 8.29
N ASN A 174 12.93 -5.11 8.72
CA ASN A 174 14.22 -5.62 8.27
C ASN A 174 14.39 -7.09 8.66
N GLY A 175 14.83 -7.92 7.70
CA GLY A 175 15.15 -9.33 7.94
C GLY A 175 13.97 -10.31 7.84
N SER A 176 12.78 -9.84 7.45
CA SER A 176 11.63 -10.74 7.17
C SER A 176 11.37 -10.87 5.67
N ASP A 177 11.28 -12.11 5.20
CA ASP A 177 10.80 -12.45 3.85
C ASP A 177 9.28 -12.73 3.82
N LYS A 178 8.63 -12.80 4.99
CA LYS A 178 7.19 -13.06 5.08
C LYS A 178 6.40 -11.84 4.59
N GLN A 179 5.32 -12.11 3.86
CA GLN A 179 4.45 -11.09 3.28
C GLN A 179 2.99 -11.31 3.68
N PHE A 180 2.32 -10.22 4.04
CA PHE A 180 0.90 -10.14 4.28
C PHE A 180 0.29 -9.15 3.30
N ASN A 181 -0.25 -9.69 2.22
CA ASN A 181 -0.90 -8.91 1.17
C ASN A 181 -2.37 -8.70 1.55
N ILE A 182 -2.79 -7.44 1.66
CA ILE A 182 -4.15 -7.07 2.02
C ILE A 182 -4.78 -6.24 0.91
N LEU A 183 -6.06 -6.47 0.66
CA LEU A 183 -6.90 -5.62 -0.16
C LEU A 183 -7.74 -4.75 0.75
N PHE A 184 -7.47 -3.44 0.73
CA PHE A 184 -8.29 -2.43 1.37
C PHE A 184 -9.37 -1.98 0.39
N VAL A 185 -10.62 -2.17 0.79
CA VAL A 185 -11.79 -1.89 -0.03
C VAL A 185 -12.64 -0.85 0.68
N ASN A 186 -13.09 0.14 -0.06
CA ASN A 186 -13.86 1.25 0.46
C ASN A 186 -14.93 1.65 -0.55
N ASP A 187 -16.20 1.45 -0.20
CA ASP A 187 -17.34 1.82 -1.04
C ASP A 187 -17.97 3.16 -0.65
N GLY A 188 -17.28 3.93 0.21
CA GLY A 188 -17.75 5.21 0.77
C GLY A 188 -18.64 5.06 2.00
N ILE A 189 -19.19 3.86 2.26
CA ILE A 189 -20.05 3.56 3.41
C ILE A 189 -19.32 2.63 4.38
N ASN A 190 -18.63 1.62 3.85
CA ASN A 190 -17.90 0.61 4.60
C ASN A 190 -16.45 0.53 4.11
N ALA A 191 -15.53 0.40 5.06
CA ALA A 191 -14.18 -0.05 4.79
C ALA A 191 -14.04 -1.53 5.19
N HIS A 192 -13.35 -2.32 4.36
CA HIS A 192 -13.08 -3.70 4.66
C HIS A 192 -11.68 -4.11 4.21
N ILE A 193 -11.07 -5.00 4.97
CA ILE A 193 -9.75 -5.55 4.68
C ILE A 193 -9.93 -7.02 4.34
N MET A 194 -9.51 -7.40 3.13
CA MET A 194 -9.49 -8.78 2.67
C MET A 194 -8.04 -9.26 2.59
N TYR A 195 -7.83 -10.56 2.77
CA TYR A 195 -6.53 -11.17 2.52
C TYR A 195 -6.38 -11.51 1.03
N ILE A 196 -5.26 -11.14 0.43
CA ILE A 196 -4.89 -11.54 -0.94
C ILE A 196 -4.00 -12.77 -0.84
N SER A 197 -4.49 -13.91 -1.33
CA SER A 197 -3.74 -15.16 -1.36
C SER A 197 -2.80 -15.26 -2.55
N ASP A 198 -3.19 -14.66 -3.68
CA ASP A 198 -2.45 -14.67 -4.92
C ASP A 198 -2.52 -13.28 -5.57
N VAL A 199 -1.48 -12.48 -5.31
CA VAL A 199 -1.35 -11.12 -5.86
C VAL A 199 -1.22 -11.14 -7.38
N GLU A 200 -0.57 -12.17 -7.92
CA GLU A 200 -0.32 -12.30 -9.35
C GLU A 200 -1.61 -12.60 -10.10
N ALA A 201 -2.41 -13.54 -9.60
CA ALA A 201 -3.71 -13.85 -10.17
C ALA A 201 -4.71 -12.69 -10.03
N LEU A 202 -4.67 -11.98 -8.89
CA LEU A 202 -5.56 -10.84 -8.63
C LEU A 202 -5.25 -9.64 -9.53
N THR A 203 -3.98 -9.24 -9.61
CA THR A 203 -3.57 -8.01 -10.29
C THR A 203 -3.21 -8.24 -11.76
N GLY A 204 -2.87 -9.47 -12.15
CA GLY A 204 -2.27 -9.76 -13.46
C GLY A 204 -0.83 -9.25 -13.60
N PHE A 205 -0.21 -8.82 -12.50
CA PHE A 205 1.15 -8.30 -12.47
C PHE A 205 2.00 -9.05 -11.44
N ARG A 206 3.27 -9.26 -11.80
CA ARG A 206 4.32 -9.69 -10.88
C ARG A 206 5.16 -8.48 -10.48
N TYR A 207 5.30 -8.23 -9.18
CA TYR A 207 6.13 -7.16 -8.66
C TYR A 207 7.55 -7.66 -8.40
N CYS A 208 8.55 -6.79 -8.58
CA CYS A 208 9.93 -7.10 -8.19
C CYS A 208 10.03 -7.24 -6.66
N ASN A 209 10.61 -8.35 -6.20
CA ASN A 209 10.82 -8.66 -4.79
C ASN A 209 11.99 -7.90 -4.13
N ILE A 210 12.76 -7.10 -4.89
CA ILE A 210 13.84 -6.27 -4.35
C ILE A 210 13.35 -4.84 -4.14
N CYS A 211 12.79 -4.20 -5.19
CA CYS A 211 12.36 -2.81 -5.10
C CYS A 211 10.88 -2.63 -4.71
N HIS A 212 10.06 -3.67 -4.82
CA HIS A 212 8.60 -3.65 -4.60
C HIS A 212 7.84 -2.56 -5.39
N LYS A 213 8.47 -1.99 -6.43
CA LYS A 213 7.96 -0.85 -7.22
C LYS A 213 7.77 -1.19 -8.70
N GLN A 214 8.67 -1.98 -9.28
CA GLN A 214 8.55 -2.39 -10.67
C GLN A 214 7.55 -3.54 -10.81
N ALA A 215 6.50 -3.33 -11.60
CA ALA A 215 5.54 -4.35 -11.99
C ALA A 215 5.84 -4.90 -13.39
N PHE A 216 5.50 -6.17 -13.63
CA PHE A 216 5.60 -6.85 -14.92
C PHE A 216 4.30 -7.57 -15.23
N ARG A 217 3.75 -7.36 -16.43
CA ARG A 217 2.48 -7.98 -16.82
C ARG A 217 2.64 -9.48 -17.03
N ILE A 218 1.78 -10.25 -16.38
CA ILE A 218 1.70 -11.69 -16.54
C ILE A 218 1.05 -11.97 -17.90
N GLY A 219 1.77 -12.70 -18.76
CA GLY A 219 1.39 -12.95 -20.15
C GLY A 219 2.22 -12.17 -21.19
N ASP A 220 3.12 -11.28 -20.78
CA ASP A 220 4.11 -10.71 -21.70
C ASP A 220 5.07 -11.81 -22.19
N LYS A 221 5.23 -11.94 -23.51
CA LYS A 221 6.16 -12.89 -24.15
C LYS A 221 7.60 -12.68 -23.69
N ASN A 222 7.96 -11.43 -23.34
CA ASN A 222 9.29 -11.05 -22.91
C ASN A 222 9.45 -10.99 -21.38
N LEU A 223 8.43 -11.41 -20.60
CA LEU A 223 8.40 -11.30 -19.14
C LEU A 223 9.71 -11.75 -18.47
N GLN A 224 10.17 -12.95 -18.82
CA GLN A 224 11.40 -13.53 -18.25
C GLN A 224 12.64 -12.69 -18.54
N GLN A 225 12.75 -12.14 -19.76
CA GLN A 225 13.88 -11.31 -20.13
C GLN A 225 13.82 -9.95 -19.43
N SER A 226 12.65 -9.30 -19.43
CA SER A 226 12.40 -8.02 -18.78
C SER A 226 12.68 -8.08 -17.27
N MET A 227 12.21 -9.14 -16.61
CA MET A 227 12.48 -9.39 -15.19
C MET A 227 13.97 -9.58 -14.92
N ARG A 228 14.65 -10.47 -15.67
CA ARG A 228 16.10 -10.70 -15.48
C ARG A 228 16.91 -9.42 -15.68
N ASN A 229 16.58 -8.64 -16.71
CA ASN A 229 17.24 -7.36 -16.98
C ASN A 229 17.02 -6.35 -15.85
N HIS A 230 15.80 -6.27 -15.32
CA HIS A 230 15.49 -5.42 -14.18
C HIS A 230 16.21 -5.89 -12.91
N MET A 231 16.10 -7.16 -12.54
CA MET A 231 16.68 -7.72 -11.32
C MET A 231 18.20 -7.49 -11.24
N LYS A 232 18.91 -7.68 -12.36
CA LYS A 232 20.35 -7.37 -12.45
C LYS A 232 20.68 -5.91 -12.14
N LYS A 233 19.83 -4.96 -12.58
CA LYS A 233 20.01 -3.52 -12.30
C LYS A 233 19.55 -3.17 -10.89
N CYS A 234 18.44 -3.76 -10.46
CA CYS A 234 17.81 -3.54 -9.17
C CYS A 234 18.73 -3.96 -8.02
N GLN A 235 19.34 -5.14 -8.14
CA GLN A 235 20.29 -5.66 -7.16
C GLN A 235 21.57 -4.82 -7.10
N LYS A 236 22.07 -4.31 -8.23
CA LYS A 236 23.23 -3.40 -8.26
C LYS A 236 22.97 -2.05 -7.60
N ASN A 237 21.71 -1.65 -7.50
CA ASN A 237 21.30 -0.36 -6.97
C ASN A 237 20.63 -0.49 -5.59
N ASP A 238 20.78 -1.65 -4.91
CA ASP A 238 20.13 -1.94 -3.63
C ASP A 238 18.62 -1.65 -3.61
N GLY A 239 17.92 -2.07 -4.66
CA GLY A 239 16.47 -1.84 -4.80
C GLY A 239 16.08 -0.42 -5.20
N LYS A 240 17.03 0.52 -5.32
CA LYS A 240 16.76 1.89 -5.77
C LYS A 240 16.56 1.93 -7.28
N ILE A 241 15.41 2.46 -7.70
CA ILE A 241 15.13 2.72 -9.12
C ILE A 241 15.90 3.98 -9.53
N ILE A 242 17.03 3.79 -10.20
CA ILE A 242 17.79 4.88 -10.82
C ILE A 242 17.18 5.15 -12.19
N LYS A 243 16.35 6.19 -12.30
CA LYS A 243 15.91 6.72 -13.60
C LYS A 243 17.07 7.52 -14.20
N LYS A 244 17.75 6.95 -15.21
CA LYS A 244 18.66 7.74 -16.04
C LYS A 244 17.82 8.63 -16.95
N VAL A 245 17.63 9.89 -16.57
CA VAL A 245 17.08 10.90 -17.48
C VAL A 245 18.17 11.19 -18.52
N ILE A 246 17.94 10.80 -19.77
CA ILE A 246 18.79 11.24 -20.87
C ILE A 246 18.32 12.64 -21.25
N LEU A 247 19.03 13.65 -20.76
CA LEU A 247 18.84 15.02 -21.24
C LEU A 247 19.41 15.12 -22.65
N GLU A 248 18.63 15.64 -23.60
CA GLU A 248 19.16 15.98 -24.92
C GLU A 248 20.29 17.01 -24.73
N LYS A 249 21.44 16.79 -25.39
CA LYS A 249 22.64 17.65 -25.24
C LYS A 249 22.45 19.09 -25.72
N PHE A 250 21.32 19.38 -26.38
CA PHE A 250 21.01 20.69 -26.92
C PHE A 250 19.68 21.17 -26.34
N GLY A 251 19.64 22.41 -25.87
CA GLY A 251 18.39 23.04 -25.48
C GLY A 251 17.49 23.17 -26.70
N LYS A 252 16.44 22.37 -26.81
CA LYS A 252 15.37 22.65 -27.76
C LYS A 252 14.57 23.83 -27.23
N PRO A 253 14.38 24.91 -28.02
CA PRO A 253 13.44 25.93 -27.63
C PRO A 253 12.05 25.29 -27.50
N PHE A 254 11.35 25.60 -26.42
CA PHE A 254 9.99 25.13 -26.20
C PHE A 254 9.07 25.86 -27.18
N VAL A 255 8.84 25.27 -28.35
CA VAL A 255 8.00 25.83 -29.41
C VAL A 255 6.86 24.85 -29.74
N PRO A 256 5.79 24.82 -28.92
CA PRO A 256 4.71 23.82 -29.03
C PRO A 256 4.02 23.83 -30.39
N HIS A 257 3.94 24.99 -31.04
CA HIS A 257 3.28 25.17 -32.33
C HIS A 257 4.07 24.61 -33.53
N ILE A 258 5.38 24.37 -33.40
CA ILE A 258 6.22 23.82 -34.47
C ILE A 258 6.41 22.31 -34.31
N LEU A 259 6.47 21.82 -33.07
CA LEU A 259 6.88 20.44 -32.77
C LEU A 259 5.71 19.45 -32.64
N SER A 260 4.47 19.89 -32.84
CA SER A 260 3.24 19.06 -32.72
C SER A 260 3.23 18.17 -31.45
N ASN A 261 3.85 18.63 -30.37
CA ASN A 261 3.83 17.91 -29.11
C ASN A 261 2.42 18.06 -28.52
N LYS A 262 1.64 16.97 -28.53
CA LYS A 262 0.35 16.91 -27.83
C LYS A 262 0.61 17.15 -26.35
N THR A 263 0.20 18.32 -25.86
CA THR A 263 0.11 18.64 -24.44
C THR A 263 -1.08 17.88 -23.86
N TYR A 264 -0.83 16.92 -22.99
CA TYR A 264 -1.81 16.36 -22.06
C TYR A 264 -1.60 17.00 -20.69
#